data_AF-A0A645GUL0-F1
#
_entry.id   AF-A0A645GUL0-F1
#
_cell.length_a   1.000
_cell.length_b   1.000
_cell.length_c   1.000
_cell.angle_alpha   90.00
_cell.angle_beta   90.00
_cell.angle_gamma   90.00
#
_symmetry.space_group_name_H-M   'P 1'
#
loop_
_entity.id
_entity.type
_entity.pdbx_description
1 polymer ?
#
loop_
_entity_poly.entity_id
_entity_poly.type
_entity_poly.pdbx_seq_one_letter_code
_entity_poly.pdbx_strand_id
1 'polypeptide(L)'
;MTYGKNNFVYTKENGSFIILNTFLVDAELEYDAPTITCPCPPECHRCIDACPNHAILAPGRLHPQSCILYSNHVNKGVIPLELREGLGTCIHGCDICQLVCPRNQPVLKKAARKDMFIEALKKDFDLEKVLVLDEAYYRDVVHPIMYNYIRDLDLFRRNAAIALGNTGDVSHIPALEKALATSANPIVRDAAQWAIERLTKAVNN
;
A
#
# COMPACT_ATOMS: atom_id res chain seq x y z
N MET A 1 -19.01 -15.74 7.83
CA MET A 1 -17.73 -14.98 7.81
C MET A 1 -17.63 -14.14 9.08
N THR A 2 -16.49 -13.57 9.43
CA THR A 2 -16.38 -12.68 10.62
C THR A 2 -15.51 -11.47 10.31
N TYR A 3 -15.51 -10.45 11.16
CA TYR A 3 -14.73 -9.23 10.96
C TYR A 3 -13.53 -9.16 11.91
N GLY A 4 -12.52 -8.39 11.54
CA GLY A 4 -11.42 -7.99 12.41
C GLY A 4 -11.54 -6.54 12.88
N LYS A 5 -10.82 -6.19 13.96
CA LYS A 5 -10.69 -4.80 14.43
C LYS A 5 -10.07 -3.87 13.37
N ASN A 6 -9.39 -4.43 12.36
CA ASN A 6 -8.82 -3.75 11.20
C ASN A 6 -9.80 -3.58 10.01
N ASN A 7 -11.08 -3.89 10.19
CA ASN A 7 -12.15 -3.75 9.19
C ASN A 7 -12.13 -4.77 8.04
N PHE A 8 -11.24 -5.75 8.06
CA PHE A 8 -11.24 -6.83 7.08
C PHE A 8 -12.24 -7.94 7.42
N VAL A 9 -12.76 -8.58 6.38
CA VAL A 9 -13.51 -9.84 6.48
C VAL A 9 -12.51 -11.00 6.63
N TYR A 10 -12.86 -11.97 7.46
CA TYR A 10 -12.09 -13.17 7.75
C TYR A 10 -12.90 -14.44 7.50
N THR A 11 -12.26 -15.40 6.84
CA THR A 11 -12.69 -16.80 6.74
C THR A 11 -11.87 -17.69 7.68
N LYS A 12 -12.38 -18.89 7.98
CA LYS A 12 -11.68 -19.87 8.82
C LYS A 12 -10.39 -20.38 8.16
N GLU A 13 -10.41 -20.55 6.84
CA GLU A 13 -9.35 -21.22 6.08
C GLU A 13 -8.28 -20.25 5.58
N ASN A 14 -8.69 -19.07 5.09
CA ASN A 14 -7.82 -18.14 4.37
C ASN A 14 -7.55 -16.83 5.15
N GLY A 15 -8.03 -16.72 6.39
CA GLY A 15 -7.93 -15.49 7.16
C GLY A 15 -8.59 -14.34 6.39
N SER A 16 -7.92 -13.19 6.31
CA SER A 16 -8.39 -12.03 5.54
C SER A 16 -7.86 -11.94 4.11
N PHE A 17 -7.07 -12.92 3.65
CA PHE A 17 -6.54 -12.93 2.28
C PHE A 17 -7.57 -13.57 1.33
N ILE A 18 -8.68 -12.87 1.13
CA ILE A 18 -9.80 -13.27 0.29
C ILE A 18 -10.19 -12.11 -0.63
N ILE A 19 -10.77 -12.44 -1.78
CA ILE A 19 -11.40 -11.47 -2.68
C ILE A 19 -12.91 -11.60 -2.51
N LEU A 20 -13.57 -10.47 -2.30
CA LEU A 20 -15.04 -10.40 -2.23
C LEU A 20 -15.57 -10.03 -3.60
N ASN A 21 -16.47 -10.86 -4.13
CA ASN A 21 -17.20 -10.59 -5.37
C ASN A 21 -18.69 -10.49 -5.05
N THR A 22 -19.38 -9.59 -5.75
CA THR A 22 -20.83 -9.43 -5.62
C THR A 22 -21.45 -9.49 -7.00
N PHE A 23 -22.52 -10.27 -7.13
CA PHE A 23 -23.25 -10.45 -8.36
C PHE A 23 -24.67 -9.94 -8.16
N LEU A 24 -25.13 -9.06 -9.06
CA LEU A 24 -26.53 -8.67 -9.13
C LEU A 24 -27.27 -9.71 -9.97
N VAL A 25 -28.28 -10.34 -9.38
CA VAL A 25 -29.11 -11.36 -10.02
C VAL A 25 -30.58 -10.96 -9.94
N ASP A 26 -31.38 -11.42 -10.89
CA ASP A 26 -32.84 -11.26 -10.94
C ASP A 26 -33.59 -12.48 -10.39
N ALA A 27 -32.88 -13.54 -10.04
CA ALA A 27 -33.42 -14.73 -9.39
C ALA A 27 -33.56 -14.53 -7.88
N GLU A 28 -34.68 -14.99 -7.31
CA GLU A 28 -34.86 -15.13 -5.87
C GLU A 28 -33.94 -16.23 -5.34
N LEU A 29 -33.16 -15.94 -4.30
CA LEU A 29 -32.23 -16.88 -3.68
C LEU A 29 -32.59 -17.10 -2.21
N GLU A 30 -32.31 -18.28 -1.68
CA GLU A 30 -32.35 -18.52 -0.24
C GLU A 30 -31.18 -17.78 0.43
N TYR A 31 -31.50 -16.82 1.29
CA TYR A 31 -30.51 -16.02 2.01
C TYR A 31 -29.87 -16.82 3.15
N ASP A 32 -28.57 -16.59 3.35
CA ASP A 32 -27.88 -17.02 4.56
C ASP A 32 -28.14 -16.03 5.72
N ALA A 33 -27.76 -16.46 6.93
CA ALA A 33 -27.85 -15.60 8.11
C ALA A 33 -26.66 -14.61 8.15
N PRO A 34 -26.90 -13.30 8.30
CA PRO A 34 -25.81 -12.33 8.37
C PRO A 34 -24.94 -12.60 9.60
N THR A 35 -23.63 -12.53 9.43
CA THR A 35 -22.69 -12.59 10.55
C THR A 35 -21.96 -11.26 10.68
N ILE A 36 -22.16 -10.55 11.79
CA ILE A 36 -21.51 -9.26 12.10
C ILE A 36 -20.65 -9.37 13.36
N THR A 37 -20.02 -10.53 13.57
CA THR A 37 -19.20 -10.78 14.76
C THR A 37 -17.74 -10.40 14.52
N CYS A 38 -17.11 -9.79 15.53
CA CYS A 38 -15.68 -9.52 15.56
C CYS A 38 -15.03 -10.32 16.71
N PRO A 39 -14.71 -11.62 16.49
CA PRO A 39 -14.18 -12.52 17.52
C PRO A 39 -12.68 -12.28 17.80
N CYS A 40 -12.21 -11.04 17.66
CA CYS A 40 -10.87 -10.66 18.10
C CYS A 40 -10.81 -10.74 19.63
N PRO A 41 -9.68 -11.17 20.23
CA PRO A 41 -9.52 -11.11 21.67
C PRO A 41 -9.77 -9.68 22.20
N PRO A 42 -10.44 -9.52 23.36
CA PRO A 42 -10.77 -8.19 23.91
C PRO A 42 -9.57 -7.25 23.97
N GLU A 43 -8.43 -7.72 24.48
CA GLU A 43 -7.19 -6.93 24.63
C GLU A 43 -6.33 -6.84 23.36
N CYS A 44 -6.72 -7.48 22.25
CA CYS A 44 -5.92 -7.44 21.03
C CYS A 44 -6.04 -6.08 20.34
N HIS A 45 -4.91 -5.39 20.18
CA HIS A 45 -4.78 -4.08 19.54
C HIS A 45 -3.68 -4.02 18.45
N ARG A 46 -3.04 -5.16 18.14
CA ARG A 46 -1.88 -5.25 17.23
C ARG A 46 -2.04 -4.51 15.89
N CYS A 47 -3.20 -4.61 15.24
CA CYS A 47 -3.44 -3.93 13.97
C CYS A 47 -3.58 -2.41 14.10
N ILE A 48 -4.11 -1.94 15.24
CA ILE A 48 -4.27 -0.53 15.57
C ILE A 48 -2.90 0.06 15.87
N ASP A 49 -2.13 -0.58 16.76
CA ASP A 49 -0.82 -0.09 17.18
C ASP A 49 0.20 -0.08 16.04
N ALA A 50 0.13 -1.09 15.15
CA ALA A 50 1.05 -1.20 14.03
C ALA A 50 0.71 -0.26 12.85
N CYS A 51 -0.44 0.42 12.86
CA CYS A 51 -0.82 1.30 11.75
C CYS A 51 0.03 2.58 11.77
N PRO A 52 0.94 2.81 10.80
CA PRO A 52 1.95 3.87 10.93
C PRO A 52 1.37 5.27 11.03
N ASN A 53 0.26 5.50 10.33
CA ASN A 53 -0.44 6.79 10.29
C ASN A 53 -1.71 6.80 11.15
N HIS A 54 -1.85 5.82 12.06
CA HIS A 54 -2.98 5.71 12.99
C HIS A 54 -4.37 5.80 12.32
N ALA A 55 -4.49 5.23 11.12
CA ALA A 55 -5.73 5.27 10.35
C ALA A 55 -6.87 4.45 10.97
N ILE A 56 -6.56 3.45 11.81
CA ILE A 56 -7.57 2.65 12.51
C ILE A 56 -7.84 3.31 13.87
N LEU A 57 -8.95 4.05 13.96
CA LEU A 57 -9.30 4.85 15.14
C LEU A 57 -9.85 3.99 16.30
N ALA A 58 -10.58 2.94 15.94
CA ALA A 58 -11.17 1.97 16.86
C ALA A 58 -11.59 0.71 16.07
N PRO A 59 -11.96 -0.41 16.72
CA PRO A 59 -12.60 -1.53 16.06
C PRO A 59 -13.77 -1.08 15.17
N GLY A 60 -13.75 -1.44 13.88
CA GLY A 60 -14.82 -1.04 12.95
C GLY A 60 -14.72 0.39 12.41
N ARG A 61 -13.69 1.17 12.80
CA ARG A 61 -13.56 2.59 12.47
C ARG A 61 -12.21 2.90 11.83
N LEU A 62 -12.24 3.17 10.53
CA LEU A 62 -11.10 3.65 9.74
C LEU A 62 -11.29 5.13 9.41
N HIS A 63 -10.21 5.92 9.51
CA HIS A 63 -10.10 7.22 8.86
C HIS A 63 -9.35 7.05 7.52
N PRO A 64 -10.04 7.01 6.37
CA PRO A 64 -9.42 6.63 5.11
C PRO A 64 -8.29 7.56 4.69
N GLN A 65 -8.39 8.86 4.96
CA GLN A 65 -7.39 9.84 4.51
C GLN A 65 -6.01 9.65 5.15
N SER A 66 -5.93 9.02 6.32
CA SER A 66 -4.65 8.63 6.94
C SER A 66 -4.17 7.24 6.52
N CYS A 67 -4.99 6.46 5.81
CA CYS A 67 -4.61 5.12 5.38
C CYS A 67 -3.57 5.17 4.25
N ILE A 68 -2.52 4.35 4.35
CA ILE A 68 -1.46 4.25 3.33
C ILE A 68 -2.06 3.81 1.99
N LEU A 69 -2.96 2.83 1.99
CA LEU A 69 -3.64 2.39 0.76
C LEU A 69 -4.42 3.53 0.12
N TYR A 70 -5.15 4.32 0.90
CA TYR A 70 -5.87 5.48 0.36
C TYR A 70 -4.89 6.49 -0.23
N SER A 71 -3.78 6.78 0.47
CA SER A 71 -2.76 7.72 0.01
C SER A 71 -2.15 7.27 -1.32
N ASN A 72 -1.79 6.00 -1.47
CA ASN A 72 -1.09 5.52 -2.65
C ASN A 72 -2.00 5.11 -3.83
N HIS A 73 -3.26 4.71 -3.58
CA HIS A 73 -4.21 4.30 -4.64
C HIS A 73 -5.31 5.31 -4.96
N VAL A 74 -5.88 5.97 -3.96
CA VAL A 74 -7.14 6.71 -4.12
C VAL A 74 -6.90 8.22 -4.20
N ASN A 75 -5.99 8.74 -3.38
CA ASN A 75 -5.63 10.15 -3.40
C ASN A 75 -4.90 10.49 -4.71
N LYS A 76 -5.52 11.35 -5.53
CA LYS A 76 -4.95 11.84 -6.80
C LYS A 76 -4.13 13.12 -6.65
N GLY A 77 -4.12 13.72 -5.46
CA GLY A 77 -3.45 14.98 -5.18
C GLY A 77 -2.12 14.83 -4.44
N VAL A 78 -1.71 15.91 -3.80
CA VAL A 78 -0.57 15.93 -2.88
C VAL A 78 -0.89 15.06 -1.65
N ILE A 79 0.09 14.30 -1.18
CA ILE A 79 -0.01 13.56 0.09
C ILE A 79 0.44 14.51 1.22
N PRO A 80 -0.37 14.72 2.27
CA PRO A 80 0.01 15.54 3.42
C PRO A 80 1.36 15.15 4.01
N LEU A 81 2.16 16.14 4.42
CA LEU A 81 3.55 15.96 4.85
C LEU A 81 3.66 14.98 6.03
N GLU A 82 2.75 15.08 6.99
CA GLU A 82 2.66 14.27 8.19
C GLU A 82 2.39 12.78 7.92
N LEU A 83 1.88 12.43 6.73
CA LEU A 83 1.62 11.04 6.36
C LEU A 83 2.79 10.39 5.62
N ARG A 84 3.67 11.18 4.99
CA ARG A 84 4.66 10.70 4.02
C ARG A 84 5.66 9.73 4.63
N GLU A 85 6.08 9.96 5.88
CA GLU A 85 7.01 9.06 6.56
C GLU A 85 6.39 7.69 6.82
N GLY A 86 5.14 7.66 7.29
CA GLY A 86 4.43 6.42 7.58
C GLY A 86 4.12 5.57 6.35
N LEU A 87 4.18 6.13 5.14
CA LEU A 87 4.12 5.35 3.89
C LEU A 87 5.29 4.38 3.76
N GLY A 88 6.45 4.66 4.37
CA GLY A 88 7.67 3.87 4.18
C GLY A 88 7.99 3.70 2.70
N THR A 89 8.26 2.47 2.27
CA THR A 89 8.50 2.11 0.87
C THR A 89 7.25 1.54 0.17
N CYS A 90 6.07 1.67 0.76
CA CYS A 90 4.82 1.15 0.20
C CYS A 90 4.30 2.02 -0.94
N ILE A 91 4.66 1.67 -2.18
CA ILE A 91 4.19 2.40 -3.36
C ILE A 91 2.80 1.97 -3.87
N HIS A 92 2.30 0.82 -3.41
CA HIS A 92 1.05 0.22 -3.89
C HIS A 92 0.41 -0.63 -2.79
N GLY A 93 -0.67 -0.14 -2.19
CA GLY A 93 -1.40 -0.82 -1.12
C GLY A 93 -0.66 -0.78 0.21
N CYS A 94 -1.20 -1.47 1.22
CA CYS A 94 -0.56 -1.66 2.53
C CYS A 94 -1.20 -2.84 3.25
N ASP A 95 -0.38 -3.82 3.62
CA ASP A 95 -0.86 -5.04 4.30
C ASP A 95 -0.52 -5.07 5.80
N ILE A 96 0.10 -4.02 6.35
CA ILE A 96 0.65 -4.01 7.71
C ILE A 96 -0.38 -4.52 8.74
N CYS A 97 -1.60 -3.97 8.71
CA CYS A 97 -2.67 -4.35 9.65
C CYS A 97 -3.17 -5.79 9.48
N GLN A 98 -2.97 -6.41 8.31
CA GLN A 98 -3.25 -7.82 8.05
C GLN A 98 -2.07 -8.71 8.46
N LEU A 99 -0.84 -8.29 8.17
CA LEU A 99 0.40 -9.04 8.45
C LEU A 99 0.62 -9.23 9.95
N VAL A 100 0.33 -8.21 10.76
CA VAL A 100 0.43 -8.32 12.23
C VAL A 100 -0.73 -9.06 12.87
N CYS A 101 -1.79 -9.40 12.13
CA CYS A 101 -2.97 -10.03 12.71
C CYS A 101 -2.68 -11.49 13.10
N PRO A 102 -2.91 -11.92 14.37
CA PRO A 102 -2.70 -13.31 14.78
C PRO A 102 -3.52 -14.31 13.98
N ARG A 103 -4.71 -13.89 13.54
CA ARG A 103 -5.65 -14.72 12.77
C ARG A 103 -5.16 -15.04 11.34
N ASN A 104 -4.20 -14.26 10.84
CA ASN A 104 -3.57 -14.49 9.54
C ASN A 104 -2.28 -15.32 9.63
N GLN A 105 -1.73 -15.54 10.83
CA GLN A 105 -0.47 -16.25 11.00
C GLN A 105 -0.48 -17.69 10.44
N PRO A 106 -1.56 -18.49 10.59
CA PRO A 106 -1.60 -19.82 9.98
C PRO A 106 -1.50 -19.77 8.45
N VAL A 107 -2.11 -18.77 7.81
CA VAL A 107 -2.11 -18.59 6.35
C VAL A 107 -0.73 -18.11 5.89
N LEU A 108 -0.17 -17.10 6.57
CA LEU A 108 1.16 -16.56 6.27
C LEU A 108 2.26 -17.62 6.37
N LYS A 109 2.18 -18.51 7.38
CA LYS A 109 3.13 -19.63 7.53
C LYS A 109 3.05 -20.64 6.37
N LYS A 110 1.86 -20.85 5.79
CA LYS A 110 1.66 -21.72 4.63
C LYS A 110 2.08 -21.05 3.33
N ALA A 111 1.99 -19.72 3.24
CA ALA A 111 2.37 -18.92 2.08
C ALA A 111 3.90 -18.82 1.86
N ALA A 112 4.72 -19.63 2.55
CA ALA A 112 6.18 -19.64 2.44
C ALA A 112 6.71 -20.04 1.04
N ARG A 113 5.84 -20.47 0.12
CA ARG A 113 6.23 -20.71 -1.27
C ARG A 113 6.35 -19.39 -2.01
N LYS A 114 7.56 -19.06 -2.45
CA LYS A 114 7.82 -17.94 -3.34
C LYS A 114 7.03 -18.12 -4.64
N ASP A 115 6.38 -17.05 -5.07
CA ASP A 115 5.79 -16.97 -6.39
C ASP A 115 6.93 -16.82 -7.42
N MET A 116 7.11 -17.82 -8.27
CA MET A 116 8.21 -17.87 -9.23
C MET A 116 8.12 -16.76 -10.29
N PHE A 117 6.91 -16.29 -10.59
CA PHE A 117 6.70 -15.19 -11.53
C PHE A 117 7.10 -13.86 -10.89
N ILE A 118 6.74 -13.62 -9.63
CA ILE A 118 7.20 -12.45 -8.88
C ILE A 118 8.72 -12.45 -8.69
N GLU A 119 9.33 -13.60 -8.38
CA GLU A 119 10.78 -13.70 -8.23
C GLU A 119 11.54 -13.44 -9.55
N ALA A 120 10.97 -13.83 -10.69
CA ALA A 120 11.52 -13.54 -12.00
C ALA A 120 11.48 -12.03 -12.30
N LEU A 121 10.34 -11.38 -12.06
CA LEU A 121 10.13 -9.96 -12.34
C LEU A 121 10.82 -9.01 -11.34
N LYS A 122 11.08 -9.48 -10.11
CA LYS A 122 11.73 -8.68 -9.06
C LYS A 122 13.07 -8.09 -9.49
N LYS A 123 13.81 -8.79 -10.36
CA LYS A 123 15.13 -8.35 -10.84
C LYS A 123 15.05 -7.09 -11.71
N ASP A 124 13.94 -6.91 -12.39
CA ASP A 124 13.74 -5.80 -13.32
C ASP A 124 13.05 -4.62 -12.65
N PHE A 125 12.44 -4.83 -11.48
CA PHE A 125 11.74 -3.83 -10.69
C PHE A 125 12.70 -2.90 -9.93
N ASP A 126 12.60 -1.60 -10.19
CA ASP A 126 13.50 -0.57 -9.66
C ASP A 126 12.70 0.71 -9.35
N LEU A 127 12.85 1.25 -8.13
CA LEU A 127 12.09 2.41 -7.69
C LEU A 127 12.46 3.70 -8.42
N GLU A 128 13.71 3.88 -8.82
CA GLU A 128 14.11 5.06 -9.62
C GLU A 128 13.52 4.97 -11.04
N LYS A 129 13.44 3.77 -11.62
CA LYS A 129 12.73 3.57 -12.89
C LYS A 129 11.23 3.82 -12.75
N VAL A 130 10.61 3.47 -11.63
CA VAL A 130 9.21 3.83 -11.33
C VAL A 130 9.04 5.34 -11.13
N LEU A 131 10.04 6.04 -10.59
CA LEU A 131 10.00 7.50 -10.43
C LEU A 131 9.92 8.23 -11.79
N VAL A 132 10.59 7.71 -12.81
CA VAL A 132 10.55 8.25 -14.19
C VAL A 132 9.76 7.35 -15.14
N LEU A 133 8.77 6.63 -14.61
CA LEU A 133 8.00 5.59 -15.29
C LEU A 133 7.57 6.00 -16.70
N ASP A 134 7.84 5.19 -17.70
CA ASP A 134 7.23 5.29 -19.02
C ASP A 134 6.20 4.16 -19.22
N GLU A 135 5.43 4.23 -20.31
CA GLU A 135 4.40 3.23 -20.59
C GLU A 135 4.98 1.83 -20.84
N ALA A 136 6.19 1.73 -21.39
CA ALA A 136 6.83 0.46 -21.70
C ALA A 136 7.24 -0.26 -20.41
N TYR A 137 7.96 0.43 -19.52
CA TYR A 137 8.35 -0.10 -18.22
C TYR A 137 7.13 -0.40 -17.34
N TYR A 138 6.08 0.43 -17.42
CA TYR A 138 4.81 0.12 -16.74
C TYR A 138 4.22 -1.20 -17.25
N ARG A 139 4.04 -1.36 -18.56
CA ARG A 139 3.44 -2.56 -19.17
C ARG A 139 4.25 -3.83 -18.88
N ASP A 140 5.58 -3.75 -19.01
CA ASP A 140 6.43 -4.93 -19.03
C ASP A 140 6.91 -5.34 -17.62
N VAL A 141 6.97 -4.41 -16.67
CA VAL A 141 7.52 -4.67 -15.33
C VAL A 141 6.53 -4.38 -14.19
N VAL A 142 5.86 -3.22 -14.19
CA VAL A 142 5.00 -2.81 -13.06
C VAL A 142 3.64 -3.50 -13.10
N HIS A 143 2.92 -3.40 -14.22
CA HIS A 143 1.58 -3.94 -14.40
C HIS A 143 1.48 -5.46 -14.17
N PRO A 144 2.46 -6.30 -14.59
CA PRO A 144 2.37 -7.73 -14.34
C PRO A 144 2.49 -8.09 -12.84
N ILE A 145 3.18 -7.27 -12.04
CA ILE A 145 3.36 -7.47 -10.59
C ILE A 145 2.19 -6.89 -9.80
N MET A 146 1.71 -5.72 -10.21
CA MET A 146 0.75 -4.94 -9.46
C MET A 146 -0.66 -5.22 -9.94
N TYR A 147 -1.45 -5.96 -9.15
CA TYR A 147 -2.90 -6.09 -9.36
C TYR A 147 -3.56 -4.74 -9.10
N ASN A 148 -3.60 -3.88 -10.10
CA ASN A 148 -3.86 -2.46 -9.90
C ASN A 148 -5.10 -1.95 -10.63
N TYR A 149 -5.75 -0.99 -9.99
CA TYR A 149 -6.80 -0.16 -10.57
C TYR A 149 -6.29 1.26 -10.84
N ILE A 150 -4.98 1.50 -10.63
CA ILE A 150 -4.33 2.79 -10.81
C ILE A 150 -4.04 2.97 -12.30
N ARG A 151 -4.81 3.83 -12.96
CA ARG A 151 -4.61 4.15 -14.38
C ARG A 151 -3.66 5.32 -14.61
N ASP A 152 -3.41 6.11 -13.57
CA ASP A 152 -2.59 7.31 -13.64
C ASP A 152 -1.15 6.98 -13.21
N LEU A 153 -0.22 7.03 -14.17
CA LEU A 153 1.19 6.74 -13.95
C LEU A 153 1.85 7.75 -13.01
N ASP A 154 1.34 8.98 -12.90
CA ASP A 154 1.91 9.97 -11.99
C ASP A 154 1.71 9.59 -10.52
N LEU A 155 0.70 8.78 -10.19
CA LEU A 155 0.56 8.26 -8.83
C LEU A 155 1.69 7.29 -8.50
N PHE A 156 2.10 6.44 -9.43
CA PHE A 156 3.28 5.57 -9.24
C PHE A 156 4.56 6.39 -9.09
N ARG A 157 4.77 7.40 -9.95
CA ARG A 157 5.93 8.30 -9.88
C ARG A 157 6.00 9.05 -8.54
N ARG A 158 4.88 9.63 -8.10
CA ARG A 158 4.74 10.30 -6.79
C ARG A 158 5.02 9.36 -5.63
N ASN A 159 4.45 8.16 -5.66
CA ASN A 159 4.63 7.19 -4.58
C ASN A 159 6.08 6.69 -4.52
N ALA A 160 6.72 6.48 -5.68
CA ALA A 160 8.13 6.13 -5.77
C ALA A 160 9.04 7.23 -5.21
N ALA A 161 8.77 8.51 -5.51
CA ALA A 161 9.52 9.62 -4.92
C ALA A 161 9.48 9.59 -3.37
N ILE A 162 8.29 9.42 -2.79
CA ILE A 162 8.14 9.31 -1.33
C ILE A 162 8.87 8.08 -0.79
N ALA A 163 8.74 6.94 -1.44
CA ALA A 163 9.43 5.70 -1.05
C ALA A 163 10.95 5.85 -1.06
N LEU A 164 11.51 6.47 -2.09
CA LEU A 164 12.95 6.75 -2.20
C LEU A 164 13.41 7.67 -1.06
N GLY A 165 12.66 8.74 -0.76
CA GLY A 165 12.96 9.60 0.40
C GLY A 165 12.94 8.85 1.74
N ASN A 166 12.06 7.86 1.88
CA ASN A 166 11.94 7.04 3.08
C ASN A 166 13.02 5.96 3.22
N THR A 167 13.80 5.67 2.17
CA THR A 167 14.94 4.73 2.29
C THR A 167 16.07 5.27 3.16
N GLY A 168 16.23 6.60 3.24
CA GLY A 168 17.40 7.24 3.83
C GLY A 168 18.66 7.15 2.95
N ASP A 169 18.57 6.57 1.74
CA ASP A 169 19.70 6.41 0.83
C ASP A 169 19.86 7.64 -0.07
N VAL A 170 20.94 8.38 0.19
CA VAL A 170 21.28 9.63 -0.51
C VAL A 170 21.69 9.40 -1.96
N SER A 171 22.00 8.16 -2.35
CA SER A 171 22.32 7.82 -3.74
C SER A 171 21.15 8.05 -4.69
N HIS A 172 19.91 8.14 -4.17
CA HIS A 172 18.70 8.43 -4.94
C HIS A 172 18.50 9.92 -5.28
N ILE A 173 19.28 10.85 -4.69
CA ILE A 173 19.13 12.29 -4.92
C ILE A 173 19.18 12.67 -6.41
N PRO A 174 20.13 12.18 -7.23
CA PRO A 174 20.18 12.52 -8.65
C PRO A 174 18.92 12.11 -9.43
N ALA A 175 18.33 10.96 -9.10
CA ALA A 175 17.08 10.51 -9.72
C ALA A 175 15.90 11.41 -9.34
N LEU A 176 15.84 11.82 -8.06
CA LEU A 176 14.82 12.76 -7.55
C LEU A 176 14.96 14.15 -8.18
N GLU A 177 16.18 14.68 -8.31
CA GLU A 177 16.45 15.97 -8.97
C GLU A 177 16.01 15.93 -10.44
N LYS A 178 16.31 14.82 -11.15
CA LYS A 178 15.84 14.62 -12.51
C LYS A 178 14.32 14.64 -12.59
N ALA A 179 13.63 13.93 -11.69
CA ALA A 179 12.17 13.91 -11.66
C ALA A 179 11.57 15.30 -11.36
N LEU A 180 12.18 16.05 -10.44
CA LEU A 180 11.79 17.42 -10.09
C LEU A 180 11.93 18.38 -11.28
N ALA A 181 12.97 18.21 -12.09
CA ALA A 181 13.26 19.03 -13.26
C ALA A 181 12.41 18.67 -14.49
N THR A 182 12.08 17.39 -14.67
CA THR A 182 11.48 16.88 -15.92
C THR A 182 9.99 16.57 -15.85
N SER A 183 9.44 16.31 -14.65
CA SER A 183 8.02 15.97 -14.51
C SER A 183 7.12 17.18 -14.76
N ALA A 184 6.12 17.02 -15.64
CA ALA A 184 5.08 18.03 -15.86
C ALA A 184 4.05 18.05 -14.72
N ASN A 185 3.96 16.99 -13.90
CA ASN A 185 2.93 16.87 -12.88
C ASN A 185 3.39 17.48 -11.54
N PRO A 186 2.66 18.47 -10.99
CA PRO A 186 3.05 19.14 -9.75
C PRO A 186 3.12 18.19 -8.54
N ILE A 187 2.30 17.13 -8.48
CA ILE A 187 2.32 16.21 -7.33
C ILE A 187 3.60 15.38 -7.28
N VAL A 188 4.16 15.05 -8.45
CA VAL A 188 5.43 14.31 -8.55
C VAL A 188 6.59 15.22 -8.16
N ARG A 189 6.57 16.48 -8.63
CA ARG A 189 7.57 17.49 -8.26
C ARG A 189 7.58 17.77 -6.76
N ASP A 190 6.40 17.95 -6.16
CA ASP A 190 6.25 18.14 -4.72
C ASP A 190 6.77 16.94 -3.90
N ALA A 191 6.48 15.71 -4.34
CA ALA A 191 6.98 14.50 -3.69
C ALA A 191 8.51 14.36 -3.83
N ALA A 192 9.07 14.66 -5.01
CA ALA A 192 10.51 14.63 -5.27
C ALA A 192 11.27 15.67 -4.44
N GLN A 193 10.76 16.90 -4.38
CA GLN A 193 11.32 17.97 -3.55
C GLN A 193 11.40 17.56 -2.07
N TRP A 194 10.30 17.04 -1.52
CA TRP A 194 10.27 16.57 -0.14
C TRP A 194 11.27 15.43 0.11
N ALA A 195 11.38 14.49 -0.82
CA ALA A 195 12.31 13.37 -0.69
C ALA A 195 13.78 13.84 -0.68
N ILE A 196 14.14 14.80 -1.54
CA ILE A 196 15.48 15.42 -1.53
C ILE A 196 15.74 16.08 -0.18
N GLU A 197 14.82 16.94 0.29
CA GLU A 197 14.98 17.62 1.59
C GLU A 197 15.15 16.65 2.75
N ARG A 198 14.42 15.53 2.74
CA ARG A 198 14.55 14.47 3.74
C ARG A 198 15.93 13.82 3.70
N LEU A 199 16.39 13.41 2.52
CA LEU A 199 17.69 12.74 2.36
C LEU A 199 18.85 13.68 2.68
N THR A 200 18.78 14.97 2.31
CA THR A 200 19.81 15.96 2.65
C THR A 200 19.86 16.24 4.15
N LYS A 201 18.72 16.30 4.85
CA LYS A 201 18.70 16.45 6.32
C LYS A 201 19.34 15.27 7.04
N ALA A 202 19.20 14.05 6.51
CA ALA A 202 19.79 12.86 7.10
C ALA A 202 21.34 12.84 7.03
N VAL A 203 21.95 13.55 6.09
CA VAL A 203 23.42 13.68 5.97
C VAL A 203 23.99 14.68 6.99
N ASN A 204 23.19 15.68 7.35
CA ASN A 204 23.63 16.81 8.18
C ASN A 204 23.39 16.59 9.69
N ASN A 205 22.83 15.45 10.08
CA ASN A 205 22.60 15.01 11.46
C ASN A 205 23.44 13.77 11.77
#